data_AF-A0A836TAB4-F1
#
_entry.id   AF-A0A836TAB4-F1
#
_cell.length_a   1.000
_cell.length_b   1.000
_cell.length_c   1.000
_cell.angle_alpha   90.00
_cell.angle_beta   90.00
_cell.angle_gamma   90.00
#
_symmetry.space_group_name_H-M   'P 1'
#
loop_
_entity.id
_entity.type
_entity.pdbx_description
1 polymer ?
#
loop_
_entity_poly.entity_id
_entity_poly.type
_entity_poly.pdbx_seq_one_letter_code
_entity_poly.pdbx_strand_id
1 'polypeptide(L)'
;MKIGDILKELENQEEELDENIPLEKLDSFIEFIKNIDVENLEFSSKDELQKLSKKIESIINKIVFLKNEIMQKADRLSRNKDATTAYMKSQLNDR
;
A
#
# COMPACT_ATOMS: atom_id res chain seq x y z
N MET A 1 -8.65 -9.99 -21.56
CA MET A 1 -7.60 -10.46 -20.63
C MET A 1 -8.20 -11.58 -19.79
N LYS A 2 -7.47 -12.67 -19.54
CA LYS A 2 -8.02 -13.78 -18.75
C LYS A 2 -7.92 -13.47 -17.26
N ILE A 3 -8.95 -13.80 -16.47
CA ILE A 3 -8.89 -13.66 -15.00
C ILE A 3 -7.66 -14.37 -14.43
N GLY A 4 -7.28 -15.53 -14.96
CA GLY A 4 -6.11 -16.26 -14.49
C GLY A 4 -4.81 -15.46 -14.56
N ASP A 5 -4.61 -14.68 -15.62
CA ASP A 5 -3.42 -13.83 -15.78
C ASP A 5 -3.42 -12.69 -14.77
N ILE A 6 -4.59 -12.08 -14.55
CA ILE A 6 -4.78 -11.01 -13.55
C ILE A 6 -4.55 -11.54 -12.14
N LEU A 7 -5.11 -12.69 -11.79
CA LEU A 7 -4.95 -13.29 -10.47
C LEU A 7 -3.48 -13.58 -10.16
N LYS A 8 -2.73 -14.08 -11.16
CA LYS A 8 -1.30 -14.35 -11.02
C LYS A 8 -0.51 -13.05 -10.82
N GLU A 9 -0.84 -12.01 -11.58
CA GLU A 9 -0.20 -10.71 -11.41
C GLU A 9 -0.50 -10.11 -10.03
N LEU A 10 -1.76 -10.13 -9.59
CA LEU A 10 -2.14 -9.70 -8.24
C LEU A 10 -1.45 -10.51 -7.14
N GLU A 11 -1.20 -11.80 -7.36
CA GLU A 11 -0.45 -12.64 -6.43
C GLU A 11 1.01 -12.20 -6.30
N ASN A 12 1.69 -11.94 -7.42
CA ASN A 12 3.04 -11.39 -7.40
C ASN A 12 3.09 -10.02 -6.70
N GLN A 13 2.13 -9.14 -7.01
CA GLN A 13 2.05 -7.81 -6.40
C GLN A 13 1.82 -7.88 -4.89
N GLU A 14 0.97 -8.80 -4.44
CA GLU A 14 0.72 -9.01 -3.00
C GLU A 14 1.97 -9.48 -2.26
N GLU A 15 2.78 -10.36 -2.86
CA GLU A 15 4.05 -10.82 -2.29
C GLU A 15 5.08 -9.67 -2.17
N GLU A 16 5.10 -8.76 -3.14
CA GLU A 16 6.01 -7.62 -3.17
C GLU A 16 5.57 -6.42 -2.30
N LEU A 17 4.34 -6.44 -1.79
CA LEU A 17 3.83 -5.40 -0.89
C LEU A 17 4.46 -5.55 0.50
N ASP A 18 5.42 -4.68 0.81
CA ASP A 18 6.03 -4.54 2.13
C ASP A 18 6.25 -3.06 2.51
N GLU A 19 6.81 -2.81 3.69
CA GLU A 19 7.05 -1.46 4.22
C GLU A 19 8.14 -0.65 3.50
N ASN A 20 8.93 -1.30 2.65
CA ASN A 20 10.02 -0.72 1.87
C ASN A 20 9.69 -0.62 0.38
N ILE A 21 8.45 -0.93 -0.02
CA ILE A 21 8.05 -0.85 -1.43
C ILE A 21 8.29 0.59 -1.97
N PRO A 22 8.96 0.74 -3.13
CA PRO A 22 9.09 2.05 -3.77
C PRO A 22 7.71 2.64 -4.09
N LEU A 23 7.55 3.95 -3.90
CA LEU A 23 6.27 4.62 -4.12
C LEU A 23 5.82 4.49 -5.58
N GLU A 24 6.75 4.55 -6.54
CA GLU A 24 6.47 4.39 -7.96
C GLU A 24 5.91 2.99 -8.27
N LYS A 25 6.40 1.98 -7.54
CA LYS A 25 5.93 0.60 -7.69
C LYS A 25 4.54 0.42 -7.08
N LEU A 26 4.27 1.04 -5.93
CA LEU A 26 2.94 1.06 -5.32
C LEU A 26 1.92 1.76 -6.24
N ASP A 27 2.28 2.89 -6.82
CA ASP A 27 1.42 3.61 -7.78
C ASP A 27 1.12 2.74 -9.00
N SER A 28 2.12 2.01 -9.51
CA SER A 28 1.95 1.07 -10.62
C SER A 28 0.97 -0.06 -10.28
N PHE A 29 0.99 -0.59 -9.05
CA PHE A 29 0.05 -1.63 -8.61
C PHE A 29 -1.38 -1.09 -8.52
N ILE A 30 -1.54 0.12 -7.98
CA ILE A 30 -2.84 0.78 -7.90
C ILE A 30 -3.40 1.05 -9.30
N GLU A 31 -2.55 1.50 -10.23
CA GLU A 31 -2.94 1.73 -11.62
C GLU A 31 -3.32 0.42 -12.32
N PHE A 32 -2.57 -0.66 -12.11
CA PHE A 32 -2.92 -2.00 -12.60
C PHE A 32 -4.33 -2.40 -12.15
N ILE A 33 -4.63 -2.30 -10.85
CA ILE A 33 -5.94 -2.66 -10.29
C ILE A 33 -7.06 -1.80 -10.90
N LYS A 34 -6.83 -0.49 -11.04
CA LYS A 34 -7.81 0.44 -11.65
C LYS A 34 -8.09 0.14 -13.12
N ASN A 35 -7.09 -0.37 -13.83
CA ASN A 35 -7.18 -0.70 -15.26
C ASN A 35 -7.76 -2.09 -15.51
N ILE A 36 -8.11 -2.85 -14.46
CA ILE A 36 -8.84 -4.11 -14.62
C ILE A 36 -10.24 -3.81 -15.14
N ASP A 37 -10.44 -4.05 -16.44
CA ASP A 37 -11.75 -3.98 -17.07
C ASP A 37 -12.57 -5.22 -16.73
N VAL A 38 -13.44 -5.07 -15.74
CA VAL A 38 -14.31 -6.14 -15.24
C VAL A 38 -15.43 -6.50 -16.21
N GLU A 39 -15.79 -5.61 -17.13
CA GLU A 39 -16.87 -5.82 -18.09
C GLU A 39 -16.42 -6.72 -19.25
N ASN A 40 -15.16 -6.62 -19.65
CA ASN A 40 -14.56 -7.39 -20.75
C ASN A 40 -13.63 -8.53 -20.28
N LEU A 41 -13.77 -8.96 -19.04
CA LEU A 41 -12.95 -10.02 -18.46
C LEU A 41 -13.37 -11.41 -18.97
N GLU A 42 -12.41 -12.18 -19.47
CA GLU A 42 -12.63 -13.57 -19.85
C GLU A 42 -12.50 -14.47 -18.62
N PHE A 43 -13.61 -15.12 -18.23
CA PHE A 43 -13.67 -16.04 -17.10
C PHE A 43 -14.53 -17.26 -17.41
N SER A 44 -14.16 -18.38 -16.78
CA SER A 44 -14.80 -19.69 -16.98
C SER A 44 -15.80 -20.02 -15.89
N SER A 45 -15.77 -19.31 -14.75
CA SER A 45 -16.71 -19.54 -13.66
C SER A 45 -16.91 -18.30 -12.77
N LYS A 46 -18.03 -18.30 -12.04
CA LYS A 46 -18.30 -17.29 -11.01
C LYS A 46 -17.28 -17.33 -9.86
N ASP A 47 -16.68 -18.50 -9.60
CA ASP A 47 -15.66 -18.66 -8.55
C ASP A 47 -14.39 -17.87 -8.89
N GLU A 48 -14.03 -17.75 -10.17
CA GLU A 48 -12.88 -16.95 -10.61
C GLU A 48 -13.10 -15.45 -10.34
N LEU A 49 -14.29 -14.93 -10.60
CA LEU A 49 -14.67 -13.57 -10.26
C LEU A 49 -14.64 -13.34 -8.74
N GLN A 50 -15.12 -14.31 -7.96
CA GLN A 50 -15.09 -14.20 -6.51
C GLN A 50 -13.66 -14.23 -5.95
N LYS A 51 -12.77 -15.05 -6.53
CA LYS A 51 -11.35 -15.05 -6.21
C LYS A 51 -10.70 -13.70 -6.54
N LEU A 52 -11.00 -13.14 -7.72
CA LEU A 52 -10.51 -11.83 -8.13
C LEU A 52 -10.92 -10.73 -7.14
N SER A 53 -12.21 -10.68 -6.80
CA SER A 53 -12.73 -9.72 -5.82
C SER A 53 -12.03 -9.84 -4.46
N LYS A 54 -11.87 -11.06 -3.95
CA LYS A 54 -11.16 -11.30 -2.67
C LYS A 54 -9.69 -10.90 -2.73
N LYS A 55 -9.01 -11.15 -3.85
CA LYS A 55 -7.59 -10.82 -4.01
C LYS A 55 -7.38 -9.31 -4.05
N ILE A 56 -8.22 -8.59 -4.81
CA ILE A 56 -8.21 -7.12 -4.85
C ILE A 56 -8.47 -6.55 -3.44
N GLU A 57 -9.45 -7.08 -2.72
CA GLU A 57 -9.75 -6.65 -1.35
C GLU A 57 -8.57 -6.88 -0.39
N SER A 58 -7.90 -8.04 -0.47
CA SER A 58 -6.70 -8.34 0.32
C SER A 58 -5.58 -7.33 0.08
N ILE A 59 -5.30 -7.01 -1.18
CA ILE A 59 -4.27 -6.04 -1.57
C ILE A 59 -4.62 -4.65 -1.05
N ILE A 60 -5.87 -4.21 -1.20
CA ILE A 60 -6.33 -2.90 -0.69
C ILE A 60 -6.11 -2.83 0.83
N ASN A 61 -6.50 -3.87 1.56
CA ASN A 61 -6.31 -3.92 3.01
C ASN A 61 -4.83 -3.84 3.41
N LYS A 62 -3.95 -4.54 2.68
CA LYS A 62 -2.50 -4.50 2.90
C LYS A 62 -1.93 -3.10 2.65
N ILE A 63 -2.36 -2.44 1.57
CA ILE A 63 -1.97 -1.05 1.26
C ILE A 63 -2.42 -0.08 2.36
N VAL A 64 -3.67 -0.20 2.83
CA VAL A 64 -4.19 0.63 3.92
C VAL A 64 -3.41 0.41 5.22
N PHE A 65 -3.06 -0.84 5.53
CA PHE A 65 -2.23 -1.17 6.69
C PHE A 65 -0.84 -0.51 6.59
N LEU A 66 -0.15 -0.66 5.46
CA LEU A 66 1.16 -0.05 5.24
C LEU A 66 1.11 1.48 5.33
N LYS A 67 0.06 2.11 4.78
CA LYS A 67 -0.17 3.56 4.90
C LYS A 67 -0.26 3.98 6.38
N ASN A 68 -1.01 3.25 7.19
CA ASN A 68 -1.18 3.57 8.61
C ASN A 68 0.14 3.42 9.39
N GLU A 69 0.93 2.39 9.08
CA GLU A 69 2.27 2.20 9.67
C GLU A 69 3.22 3.36 9.30
N ILE A 70 3.23 3.78 8.03
CA ILE A 70 4.03 4.91 7.56
C ILE A 70 3.60 6.22 8.24
N MET A 71 2.28 6.48 8.35
CA MET A 71 1.77 7.67 9.04
C MET A 71 2.18 7.68 10.53
N GLN A 72 2.08 6.55 11.23
CA GLN A 72 2.51 6.45 12.62
C GLN A 72 4.02 6.68 12.78
N LYS A 73 4.85 6.13 11.87
CA LYS A 73 6.30 6.37 11.86
C LYS A 73 6.61 7.86 11.62
N ALA A 74 5.90 8.51 10.69
CA ALA A 74 6.05 9.94 10.41
C ALA A 74 5.65 10.82 11.62
N ASP A 75 4.54 10.52 12.30
CA ASP A 75 4.11 11.23 13.51
C ASP A 75 5.15 11.11 14.64
N ARG A 76 5.71 9.92 14.84
CA ARG A 76 6.77 9.69 15.83
C ARG A 76 8.02 10.52 15.51
N LEU A 77 8.42 10.56 14.24
CA LEU A 77 9.56 11.36 13.80
C LEU A 77 9.32 12.87 14.00
N SER A 78 8.13 13.37 13.69
CA SER A 78 7.77 14.77 13.92
C SER A 78 7.85 15.13 15.40
N ARG A 79 7.22 14.33 16.27
CA ARG A 79 7.27 14.57 17.74
C ARG A 79 8.69 14.56 18.29
N ASN A 80 9.54 13.66 17.80
CA ASN A 80 10.93 13.56 18.24
C ASN A 80 11.76 14.78 17.78
N LYS A 81 11.53 15.26 16.55
CA LYS A 81 12.12 16.51 16.04
C LYS A 81 11.71 17.71 16.89
N ASP A 82 10.43 17.82 17.23
CA ASP A 82 9.91 18.93 18.04
C ASP A 82 10.51 18.91 19.45
N ALA A 83 10.58 17.73 20.08
CA ALA A 83 11.21 17.54 21.38
C ALA A 83 12.70 17.89 21.37
N THR A 84 13.43 17.47 20.34
CA THR A 84 14.86 17.79 20.17
C THR A 84 15.06 19.29 19.99
N THR A 85 14.21 19.94 19.20
CA THR A 85 14.27 21.39 18.96
C THR A 85 13.96 22.18 20.24
N ALA A 86 12.96 21.75 21.01
CA ALA A 86 12.62 22.36 22.29
C ALA A 86 13.76 22.25 23.31
N TYR A 87 14.39 21.08 23.39
CA TYR A 87 15.56 20.86 24.26
C TYR A 87 16.75 21.75 23.86
N MET A 88 17.07 21.86 22.57
CA MET A 88 18.15 22.74 22.12
C MET A 88 17.87 24.21 22.44
N LYS A 89 16.62 24.67 22.33
CA LYS A 89 16.23 26.04 22.69
C LYS A 89 16.37 26.32 24.18
N SER A 90 16.00 25.38 25.06
CA SER A 90 16.17 25.59 26.52
C SER A 90 17.64 25.70 26.92
N GLN A 91 18.50 24.85 26.34
CA GLN A 91 19.95 24.92 26.56
C GLN A 91 20.60 26.25 26.13
N LEU A 92 20.01 26.95 25.15
CA LEU A 92 20.48 28.26 24.69
C LEU A 92 19.98 29.42 25.56
N ASN A 93 18.80 29.29 26.18
CA ASN A 93 18.23 30.34 27.04
C ASN A 93 18.75 30.28 28.49
N ASP A 94 19.28 29.14 28.93
CA ASP A 94 19.85 28.95 30.28
C ASP A 94 21.35 29.36 30.37
N ARG A 95 21.87 30.11 29.38
CA ARG A 95 23.24 30.65 29.30
C ARG A 95 23.22 32.18 29.26
#